data_AF-U7PZE7-F1
#
_entry.id   AF-U7PZE7-F1
#
_cell.length_a   1.000
_cell.length_b   1.000
_cell.length_c   1.000
_cell.angle_alpha   90.00
_cell.angle_beta   90.00
_cell.angle_gamma   90.00
#
_symmetry.space_group_name_H-M   'P 1'
#
loop_
_entity.id
_entity.type
_entity.pdbx_description
1 polymer ?
#
loop_
_entity_poly.entity_id
_entity_poly.type
_entity_poly.pdbx_seq_one_letter_code
_entity_poly.pdbx_strand_id
1 'polypeptide(L)'
;MLQTQPADLPGAPASTPPLPEVPSILRFGPSPLVEIRSITDPHHPACGQRGLFAARNLRAGSFILPYLGVYHRGNVAAGRPGTNPHNKRESDYDLWLDREADVAVDADRQGNEARFVNDYRGTGKPRANAEFREVWDPRRGERGMAVFVLPAGKRALLQAAANGQSSSTVGGIAQGDEILVSYGKGFWEMRQKEAEEARAQETPATGEEGETAAGEQAAGASALSTVPETESTTQPEAAEEEEDTEEEETKAKEVDVSGRPQAESVSDQMGSLKVVGKFPKNIAWA
;
A
#
# COMPACT_ATOMS: atom_id res chain seq x y z
N MET A 1 -24.84 2.01 11.50
CA MET A 1 -25.88 1.03 11.10
C MET A 1 -25.15 -0.22 10.66
N LEU A 2 -25.71 -1.41 10.88
CA LEU A 2 -25.24 -2.60 10.16
C LEU A 2 -25.49 -2.34 8.66
N GLN A 3 -24.46 -2.52 7.84
CA GLN A 3 -24.62 -2.64 6.39
C GLN A 3 -25.01 -4.10 6.07
N THR A 4 -25.40 -4.34 4.83
CA THR A 4 -25.36 -5.69 4.23
C THR A 4 -24.15 -5.78 3.30
N GLN A 5 -23.67 -7.00 3.00
CA GLN A 5 -22.66 -7.18 1.96
C GLN A 5 -23.26 -6.69 0.62
N PRO A 6 -22.49 -6.09 -0.30
CA PRO A 6 -23.06 -5.55 -1.55
C PRO A 6 -23.76 -6.58 -2.44
N ALA A 7 -23.43 -7.88 -2.31
CA ALA A 7 -24.13 -8.98 -2.98
C ALA A 7 -25.53 -9.27 -2.37
N ASP A 8 -25.75 -8.96 -1.09
CA ASP A 8 -27.01 -9.19 -0.37
C ASP A 8 -28.01 -8.02 -0.50
N LEU A 9 -27.63 -6.93 -1.17
CA LEU A 9 -28.49 -5.76 -1.32
C LEU A 9 -29.72 -6.08 -2.19
N PRO A 10 -30.95 -5.69 -1.77
CA PRO A 10 -32.14 -5.95 -2.57
C PRO A 10 -32.08 -5.15 -3.88
N GLY A 11 -31.93 -5.87 -5.00
CA GLY A 11 -31.72 -5.29 -6.33
C GLY A 11 -30.28 -5.32 -6.85
N ALA A 12 -29.33 -5.88 -6.08
CA ALA A 12 -28.01 -6.22 -6.63
C ALA A 12 -28.17 -7.24 -7.78
N PRO A 13 -27.42 -7.11 -8.89
CA PRO A 13 -27.41 -8.14 -9.93
C PRO A 13 -26.72 -9.39 -9.38
N ALA A 14 -27.24 -10.57 -9.75
CA ALA A 14 -26.72 -11.87 -9.27
C ALA A 14 -25.25 -12.15 -9.67
N SER A 15 -24.67 -11.31 -10.52
CA SER A 15 -23.25 -11.33 -10.92
C SER A 15 -22.32 -10.51 -10.01
N THR A 16 -22.83 -9.78 -9.02
CA THR A 16 -21.99 -9.05 -8.04
C THR A 16 -21.33 -10.06 -7.10
N PRO A 17 -19.99 -10.25 -7.15
CA PRO A 17 -19.33 -11.17 -6.24
C PRO A 17 -19.36 -10.61 -4.79
N PRO A 18 -19.49 -11.48 -3.77
CA PRO A 18 -19.34 -11.06 -2.38
C PRO A 18 -17.92 -10.53 -2.13
N LEU A 19 -17.80 -9.43 -1.36
CA LEU A 19 -16.50 -8.92 -0.92
C LEU A 19 -15.78 -9.97 -0.08
N PRO A 20 -14.45 -10.18 -0.25
CA PRO A 20 -13.69 -11.13 0.56
C PRO A 20 -13.88 -10.87 2.06
N GLU A 21 -14.17 -11.91 2.84
CA GLU A 21 -14.39 -11.73 4.27
C GLU A 21 -13.09 -11.57 5.06
N VAL A 22 -13.13 -10.72 6.08
CA VAL A 22 -12.15 -10.68 7.17
C VAL A 22 -12.27 -11.99 7.97
N PRO A 23 -11.22 -12.83 8.07
CA PRO A 23 -11.32 -14.13 8.72
C PRO A 23 -11.84 -14.04 10.17
N SER A 24 -12.94 -14.74 10.46
CA SER A 24 -13.62 -14.69 11.77
C SER A 24 -12.72 -15.04 12.96
N ILE A 25 -11.69 -15.87 12.72
CA ILE A 25 -10.66 -16.31 13.67
C ILE A 25 -9.62 -15.23 14.04
N LEU A 26 -9.60 -14.05 13.41
CA LEU A 26 -8.65 -12.99 13.76
C LEU A 26 -8.81 -12.56 15.23
N ARG A 27 -7.75 -12.77 16.01
CA ARG A 27 -7.66 -12.28 17.40
C ARG A 27 -7.46 -10.77 17.38
N PHE A 28 -7.99 -10.08 18.40
CA PHE A 28 -7.61 -8.69 18.65
C PHE A 28 -6.17 -8.63 19.21
N GLY A 29 -5.42 -7.59 18.86
CA GLY A 29 -4.00 -7.45 19.18
C GLY A 29 -3.12 -7.53 17.92
N PRO A 30 -1.78 -7.58 18.09
CA PRO A 30 -0.85 -7.59 16.96
C PRO A 30 -0.98 -8.82 16.05
N SER A 31 -0.79 -8.65 14.75
CA SER A 31 -0.89 -9.73 13.77
C SER A 31 0.39 -10.60 13.75
N PRO A 32 0.31 -11.91 14.03
CA PRO A 32 1.47 -12.81 14.06
C PRO A 32 2.00 -13.18 12.65
N LEU A 33 1.49 -12.53 11.60
CA LEU A 33 1.93 -12.69 10.22
C LEU A 33 2.98 -11.62 9.82
N VAL A 34 3.11 -10.54 10.59
CA VAL A 34 3.92 -9.36 10.23
C VAL A 34 4.71 -8.81 11.41
N GLU A 35 5.68 -7.95 11.11
CA GLU A 35 6.48 -7.21 12.09
C GLU A 35 6.88 -5.84 11.53
N ILE A 36 7.00 -4.83 12.39
CA ILE A 36 7.38 -3.47 11.99
C ILE A 36 8.88 -3.28 12.26
N ARG A 37 9.69 -3.14 11.21
CA ARG A 37 11.14 -2.92 11.31
C ARG A 37 11.51 -1.50 10.86
N SER A 38 12.67 -1.01 11.30
CA SER A 38 13.26 0.21 10.72
C SER A 38 13.95 -0.15 9.41
N ILE A 39 13.88 0.75 8.43
CA ILE A 39 14.51 0.58 7.12
C ILE A 39 15.87 1.28 7.14
N THR A 40 16.93 0.55 6.78
CA THR A 40 18.33 1.01 6.88
C THR A 40 19.10 0.95 5.56
N ASP A 41 18.48 0.53 4.45
CA ASP A 41 19.09 0.57 3.11
C ASP A 41 19.07 2.01 2.58
N PRO A 42 20.23 2.64 2.29
CA PRO A 42 20.29 4.00 1.74
C PRO A 42 19.55 4.20 0.41
N HIS A 43 19.29 3.13 -0.36
CA HIS A 43 18.59 3.21 -1.64
C HIS A 43 17.06 3.18 -1.49
N HIS A 44 16.54 2.81 -0.31
CA HIS A 44 15.12 2.72 -0.08
C HIS A 44 14.49 4.12 0.11
N PRO A 45 13.40 4.50 -0.59
CA PRO A 45 12.80 5.84 -0.46
C PRO A 45 12.34 6.19 0.96
N ALA A 46 11.98 5.18 1.76
CA ALA A 46 11.64 5.31 3.18
C ALA A 46 12.81 4.96 4.14
N CYS A 47 14.07 5.11 3.73
CA CYS A 47 15.23 4.92 4.60
C CYS A 47 15.16 5.81 5.85
N GLY A 48 15.56 5.26 7.00
CA GLY A 48 15.41 5.88 8.32
C GLY A 48 14.00 5.82 8.91
N GLN A 49 12.99 5.44 8.12
CA GLN A 49 11.60 5.26 8.57
C GLN A 49 11.32 3.80 8.95
N ARG A 50 10.06 3.37 8.84
CA ARG A 50 9.59 2.02 9.17
C ARG A 50 8.97 1.36 7.93
N GLY A 51 9.04 0.03 7.90
CA GLY A 51 8.34 -0.81 6.92
C GLY A 51 7.65 -1.97 7.62
N LEU A 52 6.65 -2.56 6.95
CA LEU A 52 5.98 -3.77 7.39
C LEU A 52 6.60 -4.99 6.70
N PHE A 53 7.12 -5.93 7.48
CA PHE A 53 7.82 -7.11 6.98
C PHE A 53 7.04 -8.38 7.32
N ALA A 54 7.16 -9.40 6.48
CA ALA A 54 6.50 -10.69 6.71
C ALA A 54 7.23 -11.49 7.80
N ALA A 55 6.58 -11.70 8.95
CA ALA A 55 7.16 -12.45 10.08
C ALA A 55 7.26 -13.97 9.82
N ARG A 56 6.65 -14.45 8.74
CA ARG A 56 6.67 -15.83 8.23
C ARG A 56 6.38 -15.83 6.72
N ASN A 57 6.60 -16.94 6.02
CA ASN A 57 6.17 -17.09 4.63
C ASN A 57 4.65 -16.89 4.50
N LEU A 58 4.22 -16.00 3.61
CA LEU A 58 2.81 -15.71 3.31
C LEU A 58 2.47 -16.25 1.92
N ARG A 59 1.42 -17.06 1.80
CA ARG A 59 1.01 -17.68 0.53
C ARG A 59 0.42 -16.64 -0.43
N ALA A 60 0.48 -16.88 -1.74
CA ALA A 60 -0.21 -16.05 -2.72
C ALA A 60 -1.72 -15.91 -2.40
N GLY A 61 -2.28 -14.71 -2.63
CA GLY A 61 -3.69 -14.41 -2.42
C GLY A 61 -4.17 -14.34 -0.95
N SER A 62 -3.35 -14.63 0.06
CA SER A 62 -3.83 -14.67 1.45
C SER A 62 -4.01 -13.31 2.09
N PHE A 63 -5.02 -13.23 2.96
CA PHE A 63 -5.21 -12.16 3.93
C PHE A 63 -4.00 -12.03 4.84
N ILE A 64 -3.52 -10.80 5.08
CA ILE A 64 -2.40 -10.51 5.99
C ILE A 64 -2.91 -9.85 7.28
N LEU A 65 -3.57 -8.69 7.17
CA LEU A 65 -4.16 -7.94 8.28
C LEU A 65 -5.17 -6.91 7.75
N PRO A 66 -6.19 -6.50 8.55
CA PRO A 66 -7.05 -5.39 8.18
C PRO A 66 -6.26 -4.07 8.23
N TYR A 67 -6.65 -3.08 7.42
CA TYR A 67 -6.17 -1.71 7.53
C TYR A 67 -7.15 -0.94 8.43
N LEU A 68 -6.78 -0.78 9.69
CA LEU A 68 -7.60 -0.09 10.68
C LEU A 68 -7.19 1.39 10.76
N GLY A 69 -8.20 2.26 10.82
CA GLY A 69 -8.02 3.71 10.96
C GLY A 69 -9.29 4.39 11.46
N VAL A 70 -9.29 5.72 11.49
CA VAL A 70 -10.49 6.51 11.76
C VAL A 70 -11.28 6.63 10.45
N TYR A 71 -12.44 5.97 10.35
CA TYR A 71 -13.38 6.19 9.24
C TYR A 71 -13.88 7.65 9.23
N HIS A 72 -13.95 8.27 8.04
CA HIS A 72 -14.51 9.61 7.86
C HIS A 72 -15.08 9.80 6.46
N ARG A 73 -15.70 10.96 6.25
CA ARG A 73 -16.08 11.44 4.91
C ARG A 73 -14.92 12.14 4.22
N GLY A 74 -14.70 11.88 2.93
CA GLY A 74 -13.57 12.41 2.17
C GLY A 74 -13.76 13.87 1.74
N ASN A 75 -14.98 14.25 1.33
CA ASN A 75 -15.27 15.62 0.89
C ASN A 75 -15.60 16.60 2.03
N VAL A 76 -16.04 16.10 3.19
CA VAL A 76 -16.48 16.95 4.33
C VAL A 76 -15.29 17.60 5.08
N ALA A 77 -14.05 17.35 4.65
CA ALA A 77 -12.88 18.11 5.12
C ALA A 77 -12.94 19.63 4.82
N ALA A 78 -13.72 20.05 3.82
CA ALA A 78 -13.88 21.47 3.46
C ALA A 78 -15.06 22.19 4.18
N GLY A 79 -15.80 21.52 5.07
CA GLY A 79 -17.15 21.95 5.50
C GLY A 79 -17.25 23.12 6.48
N ARG A 80 -16.15 23.59 7.09
CA ARG A 80 -16.09 24.82 7.90
C ARG A 80 -14.64 25.18 8.24
N PRO A 81 -14.23 26.46 8.18
CA PRO A 81 -13.02 26.90 8.87
C PRO A 81 -13.12 26.57 10.37
N GLY A 82 -12.15 25.82 10.90
CA GLY A 82 -12.00 25.57 12.34
C GLY A 82 -12.85 24.46 12.97
N THR A 83 -13.61 23.63 12.23
CA THR A 83 -14.32 22.47 12.82
C THR A 83 -13.85 21.09 12.34
N ASN A 84 -12.78 21.03 11.56
CA ASN A 84 -12.02 19.79 11.40
C ASN A 84 -10.54 20.12 11.74
N PRO A 85 -10.04 19.74 12.93
CA PRO A 85 -8.68 20.09 13.35
C PRO A 85 -7.59 19.30 12.60
N HIS A 86 -7.98 18.43 11.66
CA HIS A 86 -7.10 17.62 10.82
C HIS A 86 -7.51 17.86 9.37
N ASN A 87 -6.67 18.52 8.58
CA ASN A 87 -6.91 18.66 7.15
C ASN A 87 -6.61 17.31 6.48
N LYS A 88 -7.59 16.39 6.51
CA LYS A 88 -7.37 14.97 6.17
C LYS A 88 -6.81 14.72 4.77
N ARG A 89 -7.02 15.65 3.84
CA ARG A 89 -6.40 15.66 2.50
C ARG A 89 -4.86 15.76 2.53
N GLU A 90 -4.26 16.15 3.65
CA GLU A 90 -2.81 16.15 3.89
C GLU A 90 -2.29 14.86 4.54
N SER A 91 -3.15 13.89 4.89
CA SER A 91 -2.71 12.65 5.54
C SER A 91 -2.04 11.72 4.53
N ASP A 92 -0.80 11.32 4.81
CA ASP A 92 -0.11 10.25 4.09
C ASP A 92 -0.73 8.85 4.36
N TYR A 93 -1.71 8.76 5.29
CA TYR A 93 -2.32 7.52 5.78
C TYR A 93 -3.84 7.41 5.49
N ASP A 94 -4.41 8.27 4.64
CA ASP A 94 -5.83 8.25 4.24
C ASP A 94 -6.07 7.36 2.99
N LEU A 95 -6.85 6.28 3.16
CA LEU A 95 -7.26 5.37 2.11
C LEU A 95 -8.76 5.45 1.83
N TRP A 96 -9.13 5.72 0.57
CA TRP A 96 -10.52 5.64 0.13
C TRP A 96 -11.06 4.20 0.25
N LEU A 97 -12.24 4.07 0.86
CA LEU A 97 -12.95 2.80 1.01
C LEU A 97 -14.10 2.69 0.03
N ASP A 98 -14.92 3.74 -0.06
CA ASP A 98 -16.07 3.81 -0.97
C ASP A 98 -16.20 5.27 -1.44
N ARG A 99 -16.05 5.51 -2.75
CA ARG A 99 -16.07 6.87 -3.32
C ARG A 99 -17.49 7.40 -3.50
N GLU A 100 -18.48 6.52 -3.59
CA GLU A 100 -19.89 6.85 -3.87
C GLU A 100 -20.63 7.16 -2.56
N ALA A 101 -20.30 6.45 -1.49
CA ALA A 101 -20.73 6.75 -0.12
C ALA A 101 -19.97 7.91 0.54
N ASP A 102 -18.93 8.46 -0.13
CA ASP A 102 -17.95 9.42 0.41
C ASP A 102 -17.32 8.91 1.73
N VAL A 103 -16.66 7.75 1.71
CA VAL A 103 -16.02 7.13 2.88
C VAL A 103 -14.55 6.80 2.64
N ALA A 104 -13.70 7.19 3.59
CA ALA A 104 -12.27 6.90 3.62
C ALA A 104 -11.80 6.56 5.05
N VAL A 105 -10.60 5.99 5.18
CA VAL A 105 -10.02 5.44 6.41
C VAL A 105 -8.63 6.02 6.62
N ASP A 106 -8.51 6.89 7.62
CA ASP A 106 -7.26 7.61 7.94
C ASP A 106 -6.58 7.01 9.17
N ALA A 107 -5.41 6.41 8.95
CA ALA A 107 -4.64 5.74 10.01
C ALA A 107 -3.60 6.64 10.71
N ASP A 108 -3.55 7.96 10.45
CA ASP A 108 -2.54 8.88 11.00
C ASP A 108 -2.40 8.79 12.54
N ARG A 109 -3.55 8.75 13.23
CA ARG A 109 -3.62 8.91 14.70
C ARG A 109 -4.00 7.66 15.45
N GLN A 110 -4.74 6.77 14.81
CA GLN A 110 -5.29 5.54 15.36
C GLN A 110 -5.29 4.53 14.22
N GLY A 111 -4.87 3.30 14.51
CA GLY A 111 -4.76 2.25 13.51
C GLY A 111 -3.89 1.10 13.99
N ASN A 112 -3.52 0.22 13.06
CA ASN A 112 -2.69 -0.96 13.33
C ASN A 112 -1.47 -1.01 12.40
N GLU A 113 -0.77 -2.14 12.36
CA GLU A 113 0.52 -2.29 11.67
C GLU A 113 0.44 -2.07 10.15
N ALA A 114 -0.76 -2.19 9.57
CA ALA A 114 -1.03 -1.99 8.14
C ALA A 114 -0.63 -0.60 7.63
N ARG A 115 -0.55 0.41 8.50
CA ARG A 115 -0.10 1.76 8.16
C ARG A 115 1.39 1.89 7.82
N PHE A 116 2.18 0.84 8.04
CA PHE A 116 3.62 0.80 7.75
C PHE A 116 3.95 0.05 6.45
N VAL A 117 2.94 -0.29 5.64
CA VAL A 117 3.11 -0.88 4.31
C VAL A 117 3.54 0.22 3.33
N ASN A 118 4.68 0.06 2.68
CA ASN A 118 5.24 1.04 1.74
C ASN A 118 4.81 0.80 0.28
N ASP A 119 4.97 1.80 -0.58
CA ASP A 119 4.88 1.65 -2.04
C ASP A 119 6.13 0.95 -2.58
N TYR A 120 5.97 0.07 -3.56
CA TYR A 120 7.08 -0.67 -4.16
C TYR A 120 8.05 0.18 -5.01
N ARG A 121 7.66 1.38 -5.45
CA ARG A 121 8.48 2.21 -6.34
C ARG A 121 9.77 2.64 -5.64
N GLY A 122 10.91 2.49 -6.32
CA GLY A 122 12.23 2.83 -5.79
C GLY A 122 12.84 1.82 -4.81
N THR A 123 12.07 0.84 -4.31
CA THR A 123 12.53 -0.15 -3.30
C THR A 123 13.49 -1.23 -3.83
N GLY A 124 13.94 -1.12 -5.09
CA GLY A 124 14.65 -2.18 -5.81
C GLY A 124 13.79 -3.40 -6.21
N LYS A 125 12.59 -3.57 -5.64
CA LYS A 125 11.64 -4.62 -6.07
C LYS A 125 10.94 -4.19 -7.37
N PRO A 126 10.79 -5.08 -8.37
CA PRO A 126 10.28 -4.71 -9.70
C PRO A 126 8.76 -4.43 -9.72
N ARG A 127 8.02 -4.87 -8.70
CA ARG A 127 6.59 -4.67 -8.54
C ARG A 127 6.18 -4.84 -7.07
N ALA A 128 4.98 -4.37 -6.75
CA ALA A 128 4.28 -4.74 -5.52
C ALA A 128 4.17 -6.26 -5.35
N ASN A 129 4.16 -6.72 -4.09
CA ASN A 129 3.91 -8.11 -3.70
C ASN A 129 2.60 -8.27 -2.90
N ALA A 130 2.03 -7.17 -2.43
CA ALA A 130 0.74 -7.08 -1.75
C ALA A 130 -0.20 -6.06 -2.43
N GLU A 131 -1.46 -6.08 -2.03
CA GLU A 131 -2.50 -5.15 -2.48
C GLU A 131 -3.45 -4.79 -1.32
N PHE A 132 -4.05 -3.60 -1.41
CA PHE A 132 -5.21 -3.22 -0.61
C PHE A 132 -6.49 -3.69 -1.30
N ARG A 133 -7.42 -4.29 -0.55
CA ARG A 133 -8.76 -4.67 -1.05
C ARG A 133 -9.85 -4.31 -0.06
N GLU A 134 -11.00 -3.88 -0.59
CA GLU A 134 -12.26 -3.88 0.15
C GLU A 134 -12.57 -5.29 0.68
N VAL A 135 -13.06 -5.35 1.91
CA VAL A 135 -13.43 -6.58 2.60
C VAL A 135 -14.75 -6.41 3.34
N TRP A 136 -15.42 -7.53 3.58
CA TRP A 136 -16.54 -7.59 4.52
C TRP A 136 -16.04 -7.99 5.90
N ASP A 137 -16.36 -7.22 6.95
CA ASP A 137 -16.14 -7.66 8.35
C ASP A 137 -17.47 -8.21 8.91
N PRO A 138 -17.73 -9.53 8.80
CA PRO A 138 -18.99 -10.12 9.27
C PRO A 138 -19.16 -10.04 10.79
N ARG A 139 -18.11 -9.70 11.55
CA ARG A 139 -18.18 -9.51 13.01
C ARG A 139 -18.66 -8.12 13.40
N ARG A 140 -18.57 -7.16 12.48
CA ARG A 140 -19.06 -5.77 12.62
C ARG A 140 -20.28 -5.47 11.77
N GLY A 141 -20.47 -6.18 10.66
CA GLY A 141 -21.48 -5.86 9.64
C GLY A 141 -21.15 -4.56 8.91
N GLU A 142 -19.89 -4.35 8.56
CA GLU A 142 -19.40 -3.17 7.82
C GLU A 142 -18.41 -3.58 6.73
N ARG A 143 -18.30 -2.76 5.67
CA ARG A 143 -17.14 -2.82 4.78
C ARG A 143 -15.91 -2.26 5.49
N GLY A 144 -14.77 -2.89 5.27
CA GLY A 144 -13.46 -2.39 5.69
C GLY A 144 -12.42 -2.50 4.58
N MET A 145 -11.20 -2.09 4.88
CA MET A 145 -10.04 -2.24 4.00
C MET A 145 -9.07 -3.27 4.60
N ALA A 146 -8.39 -4.07 3.79
CA ALA A 146 -7.38 -5.02 4.26
C ALA A 146 -6.23 -5.21 3.29
N VAL A 147 -5.08 -5.67 3.82
CA VAL A 147 -3.90 -6.02 3.02
C VAL A 147 -3.92 -7.51 2.70
N PHE A 148 -3.76 -7.84 1.43
CA PHE A 148 -3.61 -9.20 0.93
C PHE A 148 -2.28 -9.36 0.20
N VAL A 149 -1.73 -10.58 0.20
CA VAL A 149 -0.68 -10.96 -0.75
C VAL A 149 -1.30 -11.03 -2.14
N LEU A 150 -0.61 -10.54 -3.18
CA LEU A 150 -1.08 -10.67 -4.56
C LEU A 150 -1.32 -12.15 -4.94
N PRO A 151 -2.31 -12.45 -5.80
CA PRO A 151 -2.49 -13.79 -6.35
C PRO A 151 -1.29 -14.20 -7.21
N ALA A 152 -1.07 -15.52 -7.33
CA ALA A 152 -0.06 -16.06 -8.23
C ALA A 152 -0.55 -15.94 -9.69
N GLY A 153 0.30 -15.45 -10.59
CA GLY A 153 -0.07 -15.28 -12.00
C GLY A 153 -0.30 -16.63 -12.71
N LYS A 154 -1.23 -16.67 -13.68
CA LYS A 154 -1.64 -17.89 -14.41
C LYS A 154 -0.45 -18.77 -14.85
N ARG A 155 0.60 -18.18 -15.44
CA ARG A 155 1.82 -18.90 -15.85
C ARG A 155 2.51 -19.66 -14.71
N ALA A 156 2.61 -19.06 -13.52
CA ALA A 156 3.24 -19.68 -12.36
C ALA A 156 2.36 -20.80 -11.78
N LEU A 157 1.04 -20.62 -11.76
CA LEU A 157 0.08 -21.65 -11.35
C LEU A 157 0.07 -22.86 -12.29
N LEU A 158 0.12 -22.63 -13.61
CA LEU A 158 0.25 -23.69 -14.62
C LEU A 158 1.57 -24.46 -14.47
N GLN A 159 2.68 -23.76 -14.25
CA GLN A 159 3.98 -24.39 -13.99
C GLN A 159 3.98 -25.18 -12.66
N ALA A 160 3.27 -24.70 -11.64
CA ALA A 160 3.08 -25.43 -10.38
C ALA A 160 2.37 -26.76 -10.64
N ALA A 161 1.23 -26.73 -11.34
CA ALA A 161 0.43 -27.91 -11.68
C ALA A 161 1.25 -28.92 -12.51
N ALA A 162 1.96 -28.46 -13.55
CA ALA A 162 2.82 -29.31 -14.38
C ALA A 162 3.97 -29.99 -13.58
N ASN A 163 4.48 -29.32 -12.54
CA ASN A 163 5.49 -29.88 -11.64
C ASN A 163 4.91 -30.72 -10.48
N GLY A 164 3.58 -30.90 -10.39
CA GLY A 164 2.92 -31.54 -9.25
C GLY A 164 2.99 -30.72 -7.94
N GLN A 165 3.32 -29.43 -8.02
CA GLN A 165 3.43 -28.52 -6.89
C GLN A 165 2.07 -27.88 -6.57
N SER A 166 1.73 -27.76 -5.28
CA SER A 166 0.50 -27.09 -4.86
C SER A 166 0.52 -25.61 -5.25
N SER A 167 -0.61 -25.10 -5.76
CA SER A 167 -0.87 -23.66 -5.90
C SER A 167 -0.52 -22.86 -4.64
N SER A 168 -0.71 -23.44 -3.44
CA SER A 168 -0.37 -22.80 -2.16
C SER A 168 1.13 -22.63 -1.90
N THR A 169 2.00 -23.21 -2.73
CA THR A 169 3.47 -23.13 -2.64
C THR A 169 4.12 -22.24 -3.68
N VAL A 170 3.34 -21.66 -4.61
CA VAL A 170 3.87 -20.86 -5.72
C VAL A 170 3.35 -19.42 -5.65
N GLY A 171 4.28 -18.48 -5.71
CA GLY A 171 4.03 -17.08 -5.34
C GLY A 171 3.86 -16.90 -3.83
N GLY A 172 3.91 -15.65 -3.37
CA GLY A 172 3.86 -15.31 -1.95
C GLY A 172 4.76 -14.14 -1.57
N ILE A 173 4.99 -14.00 -0.28
CA ILE A 173 6.02 -13.13 0.32
C ILE A 173 6.86 -14.02 1.27
N ALA A 174 8.19 -13.99 1.14
CA ALA A 174 9.06 -14.80 1.99
C ALA A 174 9.18 -14.21 3.40
N GLN A 175 9.53 -15.04 4.39
CA GLN A 175 9.84 -14.55 5.73
C GLN A 175 10.98 -13.54 5.67
N GLY A 176 10.75 -12.35 6.21
CA GLY A 176 11.70 -11.25 6.25
C GLY A 176 11.71 -10.34 5.02
N ASP A 177 10.95 -10.63 3.96
CA ASP A 177 10.67 -9.66 2.89
C ASP A 177 9.78 -8.52 3.38
N GLU A 178 9.93 -7.33 2.78
CA GLU A 178 9.02 -6.21 2.98
C GLU A 178 7.70 -6.42 2.23
N ILE A 179 6.60 -6.01 2.84
CA ILE A 179 5.25 -6.05 2.29
C ILE A 179 5.00 -4.70 1.60
N LEU A 180 4.90 -4.74 0.28
CA LEU A 180 4.90 -3.57 -0.59
C LEU A 180 3.68 -3.58 -1.51
N VAL A 181 2.96 -2.48 -1.52
CA VAL A 181 1.77 -2.23 -2.36
C VAL A 181 2.08 -1.22 -3.46
N SER A 182 1.06 -0.80 -4.21
CA SER A 182 1.10 0.45 -4.97
C SER A 182 0.04 1.39 -4.41
N TYR A 183 0.42 2.58 -3.95
CA TYR A 183 -0.51 3.64 -3.51
C TYR A 183 -1.37 4.19 -4.67
N GLY A 184 -1.00 3.88 -5.93
CA GLY A 184 -1.76 4.23 -7.12
C GLY A 184 -1.33 5.56 -7.75
N LYS A 185 -1.70 5.77 -9.02
CA LYS A 185 -1.20 6.89 -9.84
C LYS A 185 -1.53 8.26 -9.23
N GLY A 186 -2.79 8.49 -8.87
CA GLY A 186 -3.25 9.78 -8.31
C GLY A 186 -2.62 10.19 -6.98
N PHE A 187 -2.18 9.23 -6.15
CA PHE A 187 -1.46 9.52 -4.90
C PHE A 187 -0.10 10.17 -5.17
N TRP A 188 0.56 9.74 -6.26
CA TRP A 188 1.86 10.25 -6.69
C TRP A 188 1.73 11.55 -7.50
N GLU A 189 0.74 11.64 -8.41
CA GLU A 189 0.44 12.87 -9.17
C GLU A 189 0.15 14.06 -8.24
N MET A 190 -0.61 13.85 -7.16
CA MET A 190 -0.88 14.90 -6.17
C MET A 190 0.40 15.37 -5.47
N ARG A 191 1.31 14.47 -5.10
CA ARG A 191 2.59 14.82 -4.44
C ARG A 191 3.60 15.47 -5.38
N GLN A 192 3.61 15.09 -6.66
CA GLN A 192 4.38 15.80 -7.69
C GLN A 192 3.93 17.25 -7.80
N LYS A 193 2.62 17.49 -7.91
CA LYS A 193 2.05 18.85 -7.96
C LYS A 193 2.34 19.66 -6.69
N GLU A 194 2.25 19.07 -5.51
CA GLU A 194 2.62 19.75 -4.25
C GLU A 194 4.11 20.10 -4.17
N ALA A 195 4.99 19.24 -4.69
CA ALA A 195 6.44 19.51 -4.72
C ALA A 195 6.81 20.61 -5.74
N GLU A 196 6.13 20.65 -6.89
CA GLU A 196 6.23 21.73 -7.87
C GLU A 196 5.73 23.07 -7.29
N GLU A 197 4.57 23.07 -6.64
CA GLU A 197 4.00 24.26 -5.98
C GLU A 197 4.89 24.77 -4.83
N ALA A 198 5.50 23.88 -4.05
CA ALA A 198 6.47 24.26 -3.02
C ALA A 198 7.73 24.88 -3.63
N ARG A 199 8.32 24.25 -4.66
CA ARG A 199 9.51 24.75 -5.34
C ARG A 199 9.28 26.11 -6.02
N ALA A 200 8.07 26.35 -6.52
CA ALA A 200 7.67 27.65 -7.09
C ALA A 200 7.46 28.75 -6.03
N GLN A 201 7.25 28.40 -4.76
CA GLN A 201 7.19 29.34 -3.65
C GLN A 201 8.56 29.64 -3.02
N GLU A 202 9.54 28.75 -3.20
CA GLU A 202 10.91 28.92 -2.67
C GLU A 202 11.83 29.77 -3.57
N THR A 203 11.44 30.10 -4.81
CA THR A 203 12.17 31.09 -5.63
C THR A 203 12.04 32.49 -5.04
N PRO A 204 13.12 33.14 -4.57
CA PRO A 204 13.04 34.43 -3.91
C PRO A 204 12.78 35.56 -4.90
N ALA A 205 12.07 36.59 -4.45
CA ALA A 205 11.90 37.85 -5.18
C ALA A 205 13.18 38.71 -5.13
N THR A 206 14.27 38.23 -5.73
CA THR A 206 15.51 38.99 -5.89
C THR A 206 15.41 39.93 -7.08
N GLY A 207 14.78 41.08 -6.87
CA GLY A 207 14.60 42.09 -7.90
C GLY A 207 14.21 43.46 -7.35
N GLU A 208 15.16 44.17 -6.71
CA GLU A 208 15.21 45.64 -6.68
C GLU A 208 16.60 46.11 -6.17
N GLU A 209 17.36 46.67 -7.10
CA GLU A 209 18.35 47.78 -7.00
C GLU A 209 19.32 47.89 -5.80
N GLY A 210 20.63 47.84 -6.08
CA GLY A 210 21.70 47.94 -5.07
C GLY A 210 23.11 48.08 -5.66
N GLU A 211 23.38 49.18 -6.38
CA GLU A 211 24.64 49.45 -7.09
C GLU A 211 25.81 49.85 -6.17
N THR A 212 26.99 49.21 -6.29
CA THR A 212 28.32 49.88 -6.43
C THR A 212 29.55 48.94 -6.50
N ALA A 213 30.25 49.00 -7.64
CA ALA A 213 31.70 49.07 -7.86
C ALA A 213 32.76 48.16 -7.15
N ALA A 214 33.57 47.52 -8.02
CA ALA A 214 35.04 47.39 -7.99
C ALA A 214 35.75 46.26 -7.19
N GLY A 215 36.66 45.56 -7.88
CA GLY A 215 37.63 44.58 -7.36
C GLY A 215 38.03 43.55 -8.45
N GLU A 216 39.27 43.58 -8.93
CA GLU A 216 39.72 42.82 -10.12
C GLU A 216 40.85 41.81 -9.80
N GLN A 217 41.11 40.88 -10.76
CA GLN A 217 42.27 39.97 -10.89
C GLN A 217 42.21 38.61 -10.14
N ALA A 218 42.76 37.49 -10.65
CA ALA A 218 43.08 37.08 -12.04
C ALA A 218 43.44 35.56 -12.14
N ALA A 219 43.13 34.95 -13.31
CA ALA A 219 43.78 33.79 -13.94
C ALA A 219 43.78 32.36 -13.30
N GLY A 220 43.78 31.32 -14.15
CA GLY A 220 44.02 29.90 -13.80
C GLY A 220 42.81 28.94 -14.00
N ALA A 221 42.24 28.71 -15.19
CA ALA A 221 42.79 28.19 -16.46
C ALA A 221 42.78 26.63 -16.61
N SER A 222 41.87 26.16 -17.49
CA SER A 222 41.95 24.92 -18.33
C SER A 222 41.90 23.51 -17.69
N ALA A 223 41.44 22.44 -18.39
CA ALA A 223 40.53 22.35 -19.55
C ALA A 223 40.13 20.87 -19.88
N LEU A 224 39.04 20.75 -20.67
CA LEU A 224 38.80 19.78 -21.77
C LEU A 224 38.38 18.31 -21.54
N SER A 225 37.44 17.90 -22.43
CA SER A 225 37.38 16.60 -23.16
C SER A 225 36.58 15.42 -22.56
N THR A 226 35.80 14.60 -23.30
CA THR A 226 35.09 14.69 -24.62
C THR A 226 33.94 13.64 -24.64
N VAL A 227 33.05 13.70 -25.64
CA VAL A 227 31.76 12.99 -25.83
C VAL A 227 31.90 11.58 -26.52
N PRO A 228 30.88 10.93 -27.18
CA PRO A 228 30.18 9.74 -26.64
C PRO A 228 30.11 8.54 -27.64
N GLU A 229 28.90 8.03 -27.97
CA GLU A 229 28.56 6.95 -28.96
C GLU A 229 28.94 5.50 -28.50
N THR A 230 28.31 4.36 -28.87
CA THR A 230 27.07 3.90 -29.59
C THR A 230 26.84 2.40 -29.22
N GLU A 231 25.82 1.59 -29.59
CA GLU A 231 24.66 1.62 -30.51
C GLU A 231 23.55 0.59 -30.08
N SER A 232 22.38 0.58 -30.75
CA SER A 232 21.64 -0.54 -31.43
C SER A 232 21.76 -2.03 -30.98
N THR A 233 20.80 -2.97 -31.14
CA THR A 233 19.34 -3.06 -31.43
C THR A 233 18.91 -4.56 -31.31
N THR A 234 17.60 -4.87 -31.25
CA THR A 234 16.91 -6.10 -31.77
C THR A 234 16.07 -6.88 -30.74
N GLN A 235 14.75 -6.91 -30.95
CA GLN A 235 13.84 -8.02 -30.59
C GLN A 235 13.53 -8.82 -31.87
N PRO A 236 12.96 -10.03 -31.76
CA PRO A 236 11.60 -10.17 -32.30
C PRO A 236 10.69 -11.16 -31.53
N GLU A 237 9.41 -11.15 -31.95
CA GLU A 237 8.39 -12.22 -31.99
C GLU A 237 8.18 -13.13 -30.74
N ALA A 238 6.98 -13.26 -30.16
CA ALA A 238 5.63 -13.49 -30.71
C ALA A 238 5.41 -14.92 -31.24
N ALA A 239 4.62 -15.69 -30.49
CA ALA A 239 3.97 -16.94 -30.87
C ALA A 239 2.66 -17.03 -30.07
N GLU A 240 1.63 -17.62 -30.66
CA GLU A 240 0.24 -17.63 -30.15
C GLU A 240 -0.09 -18.98 -29.48
N GLU A 241 -1.34 -19.44 -29.57
CA GLU A 241 -1.84 -20.77 -29.12
C GLU A 241 -1.90 -21.00 -27.59
N GLU A 242 -2.96 -21.60 -27.03
CA GLU A 242 -4.36 -21.64 -27.49
C GLU A 242 -5.32 -21.71 -26.27
N GLU A 243 -6.62 -21.76 -26.53
CA GLU A 243 -7.68 -21.85 -25.51
C GLU A 243 -8.11 -23.31 -25.31
N ASP A 244 -8.26 -23.72 -24.05
CA ASP A 244 -8.98 -24.95 -23.73
C ASP A 244 -9.70 -24.80 -22.38
N THR A 245 -10.88 -25.40 -22.27
CA THR A 245 -11.79 -25.26 -21.11
C THR A 245 -12.37 -26.60 -20.71
N GLU A 246 -12.25 -26.97 -19.43
CA GLU A 246 -13.00 -28.08 -18.85
C GLU A 246 -13.29 -27.81 -17.37
N GLU A 247 -14.48 -28.21 -16.93
CA GLU A 247 -15.02 -28.01 -15.59
C GLU A 247 -15.07 -29.35 -14.83
N GLU A 248 -14.69 -29.40 -13.56
CA GLU A 248 -15.08 -30.52 -12.69
C GLU A 248 -15.42 -30.06 -11.26
N GLU A 249 -16.68 -30.23 -10.87
CA GLU A 249 -17.11 -30.10 -9.47
C GLU A 249 -16.64 -31.30 -8.64
N THR A 250 -16.02 -31.07 -7.49
CA THR A 250 -15.97 -32.10 -6.42
C THR A 250 -16.40 -31.55 -5.07
N LYS A 251 -17.22 -32.36 -4.37
CA LYS A 251 -18.07 -31.93 -3.26
C LYS A 251 -17.82 -32.78 -2.01
N ALA A 252 -17.06 -32.25 -1.05
CA ALA A 252 -16.90 -32.81 0.30
C ALA A 252 -16.96 -31.66 1.33
N LYS A 253 -18.07 -31.47 2.05
CA LYS A 253 -18.61 -32.27 3.17
C LYS A 253 -18.03 -31.80 4.51
N GLU A 254 -18.82 -30.93 5.13
CA GLU A 254 -18.65 -30.27 6.42
C GLU A 254 -18.58 -31.25 7.60
N VAL A 255 -17.83 -30.88 8.64
CA VAL A 255 -17.81 -31.55 9.96
C VAL A 255 -17.75 -30.47 11.05
N ASP A 256 -18.83 -30.35 11.82
CA ASP A 256 -18.88 -29.50 13.02
C ASP A 256 -18.09 -30.12 14.18
N VAL A 257 -17.34 -29.29 14.91
CA VAL A 257 -16.73 -29.62 16.20
C VAL A 257 -16.84 -28.41 17.13
N SER A 258 -17.97 -28.29 17.81
CA SER A 258 -18.20 -27.27 18.83
C SER A 258 -17.21 -27.41 20.00
N GLY A 259 -16.38 -26.38 20.26
CA GLY A 259 -15.38 -26.41 21.33
C GLY A 259 -15.02 -25.03 21.88
N ARG A 260 -15.76 -24.55 22.88
CA ARG A 260 -15.48 -23.30 23.62
C ARG A 260 -14.79 -23.57 24.97
N PRO A 261 -13.52 -23.15 25.17
CA PRO A 261 -13.01 -22.79 26.48
C PRO A 261 -13.32 -21.31 26.79
N GLN A 262 -13.22 -20.92 28.07
CA GLN A 262 -13.52 -19.57 28.53
C GLN A 262 -12.34 -18.60 28.31
N ALA A 263 -12.64 -17.30 28.31
CA ALA A 263 -11.62 -16.25 28.22
C ALA A 263 -11.18 -15.77 29.62
N GLU A 264 -9.87 -15.74 29.85
CA GLU A 264 -9.27 -15.05 31.00
C GLU A 264 -8.77 -13.66 30.57
N SER A 265 -8.94 -12.67 31.44
CA SER A 265 -8.60 -11.27 31.18
C SER A 265 -7.17 -10.96 31.60
N VAL A 266 -6.36 -10.40 30.69
CA VAL A 266 -5.08 -9.75 31.00
C VAL A 266 -5.14 -8.31 30.49
N SER A 267 -4.82 -7.35 31.35
CA SER A 267 -4.95 -5.91 31.06
C SER A 267 -3.62 -5.28 30.69
N ASP A 268 -3.70 -4.11 30.06
CA ASP A 268 -2.70 -3.04 30.01
C ASP A 268 -1.21 -3.39 29.80
N GLN A 269 -0.74 -3.20 28.56
CA GLN A 269 0.29 -2.17 28.29
C GLN A 269 0.55 -2.00 26.78
N MET A 270 0.13 -0.86 26.22
CA MET A 270 0.64 -0.32 24.95
C MET A 270 0.92 1.17 25.14
N GLY A 271 2.20 1.53 25.21
CA GLY A 271 2.63 2.90 25.47
C GLY A 271 2.40 3.83 24.28
N SER A 272 1.94 5.05 24.55
CA SER A 272 1.73 6.09 23.54
C SER A 272 3.06 6.60 22.94
N LEU A 273 3.57 5.91 21.92
CA LEU A 273 4.67 6.43 21.10
C LEU A 273 4.13 7.45 20.09
N LYS A 274 4.60 8.70 20.20
CA LYS A 274 4.37 9.73 19.19
C LYS A 274 5.18 9.39 17.93
N VAL A 275 4.53 9.06 16.82
CA VAL A 275 5.17 9.05 15.51
C VAL A 275 5.41 10.50 15.10
N VAL A 276 6.66 10.97 15.24
CA VAL A 276 7.11 12.25 14.70
C VAL A 276 7.83 11.95 13.39
N GLY A 277 7.07 11.91 12.29
CA GLY A 277 7.56 11.52 10.97
C GLY A 277 6.67 12.12 9.89
N LYS A 278 6.89 13.38 9.56
CA LYS A 278 6.32 14.02 8.37
C LYS A 278 7.12 13.54 7.16
N PHE A 279 6.47 13.00 6.13
CA PHE A 279 7.20 12.56 4.93
C PHE A 279 8.02 13.73 4.35
N PRO A 280 9.29 13.50 3.97
CA PRO A 280 10.04 14.49 3.22
C PRO A 280 9.40 14.64 1.84
N LYS A 281 8.71 15.76 1.59
CA LYS A 281 8.04 16.04 0.30
C LYS A 281 9.01 16.18 -0.89
N ASN A 282 10.32 16.08 -0.63
CA ASN A 282 11.39 16.40 -1.56
C ASN A 282 12.09 15.12 -2.06
N ILE A 283 11.32 14.12 -2.50
CA ILE A 283 11.85 13.00 -3.31
C ILE A 283 11.65 13.35 -4.78
N ALA A 284 12.50 14.25 -5.28
CA ALA A 284 12.63 14.53 -6.69
C ALA A 284 13.49 13.41 -7.33
N TRP A 285 12.86 12.50 -8.06
CA TRP A 285 13.55 11.48 -8.87
C TRP A 285 13.47 11.85 -10.35
N ALA A 286 14.49 11.43 -11.09
CA ALA A 286 14.64 11.60 -12.54
C ALA A 286 14.19 10.32 -13.29
#